data_AF-A0A534WT72-F1
#
_entry.id   AF-A0A534WT72-F1
#
_cell.length_a   1.000
_cell.length_b   1.000
_cell.length_c   1.000
_cell.angle_alpha   90.00
_cell.angle_beta   90.00
_cell.angle_gamma   90.00
#
_symmetry.space_group_name_H-M   'P 1'
#
loop_
_entity.id
_entity.type
_entity.pdbx_description
1 polymer ?
#
loop_
_entity_poly.entity_id
_entity_poly.type
_entity_poly.pdbx_seq_one_letter_code
_entity_poly.pdbx_strand_id
1 'polypeptide(L)'
;NVRPVRTLPGVRGAFAGVDLIVVRENTEDLYSGIEHQIAPGVVESVKVITARASRRIAEYAFQLARRERRRKVVAIHKANIMKLSDGLFLACARQVALRYPRIKYEELIVDNACMQLVRRPAEFDVLVLENLYGDIVSDLCAGLVGGLGLVPGANVGKRHALFEAVHGTAPDIAGKNLANPLAAIMSGAKLLRHVGQKQAAGRIERAVERLLRQGRVRTRDLGGRATTRAVTEGLIALLH
;
A
#
# COMPACT_ATOMS: atom_id res chain seq x y z
N ASN A 1 -3.39 -3.01 -6.79
CA ASN A 1 -2.79 -1.84 -6.14
C ASN A 1 -1.64 -2.31 -5.25
N VAL A 2 -0.50 -1.60 -5.24
CA VAL A 2 0.73 -1.97 -4.51
C VAL A 2 1.19 -0.80 -3.68
N ARG A 3 1.25 -0.99 -2.36
CA ARG A 3 1.61 0.04 -1.38
C ARG A 3 2.75 -0.47 -0.49
N PRO A 4 4.02 -0.12 -0.77
CA PRO A 4 5.10 -0.37 0.16
C PRO A 4 5.00 0.59 1.33
N VAL A 5 5.11 0.05 2.54
CA VAL A 5 4.96 0.78 3.79
C VAL A 5 6.20 0.52 4.62
N ARG A 6 7.02 1.56 4.78
CA ARG A 6 8.28 1.48 5.52
C ARG A 6 8.43 2.64 6.50
N THR A 7 8.96 2.37 7.69
CA THR A 7 9.38 3.42 8.61
C THR A 7 10.50 4.23 7.94
N LEU A 8 10.27 5.53 7.75
CA LEU A 8 11.26 6.43 7.15
C LEU A 8 12.14 7.08 8.23
N PRO A 9 13.43 7.32 7.94
CA PRO A 9 14.34 7.92 8.91
C PRO A 9 13.89 9.33 9.30
N GLY A 10 13.87 9.61 10.60
CA GLY A 10 13.49 10.92 11.15
C GLY A 10 11.99 11.14 11.31
N VAL A 11 11.12 10.30 10.72
CA VAL A 11 9.68 10.33 10.98
C VAL A 11 9.43 9.71 12.35
N ARG A 12 8.83 10.49 13.26
CA ARG A 12 8.48 10.01 14.60
C ARG A 12 7.13 9.29 14.52
N GLY A 13 7.03 8.15 15.20
CA GLY A 13 5.80 7.36 15.28
C GLY A 13 5.88 6.35 16.41
N ALA A 14 4.75 5.73 16.75
CA ALA A 14 4.67 4.70 17.80
C ALA A 14 5.34 3.37 17.38
N PHE A 15 5.64 3.20 16.10
CA PHE A 15 6.20 1.98 15.52
C PHE A 15 7.54 2.25 14.85
N ALA A 16 8.46 1.29 14.98
CA ALA A 16 9.76 1.30 14.34
C ALA A 16 10.01 -0.02 13.62
N GLY A 17 10.87 0.00 12.59
CA GLY A 17 11.25 -1.20 11.85
C GLY A 17 10.15 -1.81 10.99
N VAL A 18 9.09 -1.05 10.67
CA VAL A 18 8.06 -1.51 9.73
C VAL A 18 8.65 -1.51 8.32
N ASP A 19 8.58 -2.63 7.62
CA ASP A 19 8.90 -2.74 6.19
C ASP A 19 8.07 -3.85 5.54
N LEU A 20 6.84 -3.52 5.16
CA LEU A 20 5.89 -4.43 4.53
C LEU A 20 5.38 -3.89 3.20
N ILE A 21 4.79 -4.75 2.39
CA ILE A 21 4.15 -4.37 1.12
C ILE A 21 2.73 -4.91 1.08
N VAL A 22 1.76 -4.01 0.93
CA VAL A 22 0.36 -4.39 0.71
C VAL A 22 0.10 -4.54 -0.80
N VAL A 23 -0.41 -5.71 -1.19
CA VAL A 23 -0.80 -6.07 -2.56
C VAL A 23 -2.30 -6.32 -2.56
N ARG A 24 -3.05 -5.30 -2.98
CA ARG A 24 -4.51 -5.26 -2.99
C ARG A 24 -5.05 -5.63 -4.38
N GLU A 25 -5.98 -6.58 -4.44
CA GLU A 25 -6.84 -6.80 -5.63
C GLU A 25 -7.62 -5.50 -5.90
N ASN A 26 -7.72 -5.06 -7.17
CA ASN A 26 -8.14 -3.70 -7.49
C ASN A 26 -9.18 -3.64 -8.62
N THR A 27 -9.94 -4.72 -8.85
CA THR A 27 -10.89 -4.82 -9.97
C THR A 27 -12.22 -5.46 -9.63
N GLU A 28 -12.35 -6.18 -8.53
CA GLU A 28 -13.59 -6.86 -8.12
C GLU A 28 -13.88 -6.64 -6.62
N ASP A 29 -14.52 -7.59 -5.94
CA ASP A 29 -15.09 -7.50 -4.58
C ASP A 29 -16.31 -6.56 -4.52
N LEU A 30 -16.66 -6.05 -3.34
CA LEU A 30 -17.70 -5.05 -3.12
C LEU A 30 -17.51 -3.76 -3.94
N TYR A 31 -16.29 -3.51 -4.41
CA TYR A 31 -15.95 -2.40 -5.30
C TYR A 31 -16.46 -2.59 -6.74
N SER A 32 -17.11 -3.72 -7.03
CA SER A 32 -17.90 -3.89 -8.25
C SER A 32 -19.08 -2.91 -8.35
N GLY A 33 -19.50 -2.31 -7.22
CA GLY A 33 -20.55 -1.28 -7.20
C GLY A 33 -21.94 -1.82 -7.54
N ILE A 34 -22.15 -3.13 -7.37
CA ILE A 34 -23.43 -3.77 -7.63
C ILE A 34 -24.25 -3.71 -6.34
N GLU A 35 -25.23 -2.82 -6.34
CA GLU A 35 -26.11 -2.58 -5.19
C GLU A 35 -27.58 -2.59 -5.63
N HIS A 36 -28.44 -3.13 -4.76
CA HIS A 36 -29.88 -3.18 -4.98
C HIS A 36 -30.62 -2.71 -3.74
N GLN A 37 -31.67 -1.91 -3.92
CA GLN A 37 -32.67 -1.73 -2.88
C GLN A 37 -33.79 -2.75 -3.08
N ILE A 38 -33.73 -3.87 -2.37
CA ILE A 38 -34.64 -5.01 -2.56
C ILE A 38 -36.02 -4.80 -1.91
N ALA A 39 -36.08 -3.88 -0.94
CA ALA A 39 -37.32 -3.36 -0.35
C ALA A 39 -37.04 -1.97 0.28
N PRO A 40 -38.06 -1.16 0.62
CA PRO A 40 -37.86 0.06 1.40
C PRO A 40 -37.07 -0.23 2.69
N GLY A 41 -35.92 0.43 2.87
CA GLY A 41 -35.02 0.21 4.01
C GLY A 41 -34.14 -1.04 3.94
N VAL A 42 -34.18 -1.85 2.87
CA VAL A 42 -33.37 -3.06 2.72
C VAL A 42 -32.47 -2.93 1.49
N VAL A 43 -31.15 -2.90 1.72
CA VAL A 43 -30.13 -2.72 0.69
C VAL A 43 -29.21 -3.94 0.66
N GLU A 44 -28.97 -4.45 -0.54
CA GLU A 44 -28.01 -5.50 -0.85
C GLU A 44 -26.78 -4.89 -1.53
N SER A 45 -25.60 -5.36 -1.15
CA SER A 45 -24.35 -5.11 -1.86
C SER A 45 -23.71 -6.46 -2.23
N VAL A 46 -23.35 -6.64 -3.50
CA VAL A 46 -22.88 -7.93 -4.01
C VAL A 46 -21.35 -7.97 -4.02
N LYS A 47 -20.78 -8.86 -3.21
CA LYS A 47 -19.35 -9.19 -3.25
C LYS A 47 -19.05 -10.18 -4.37
N VAL A 48 -18.36 -9.72 -5.43
CA VAL A 48 -17.96 -10.56 -6.56
C VAL A 48 -16.49 -10.95 -6.45
N ILE A 49 -16.19 -12.24 -6.28
CA ILE A 49 -14.82 -12.77 -6.30
C ILE A 49 -14.69 -13.78 -7.43
N THR A 50 -13.64 -13.65 -8.25
CA THR A 50 -13.37 -14.56 -9.36
C THR A 50 -12.04 -15.27 -9.19
N ALA A 51 -11.99 -16.54 -9.61
CA ALA A 51 -10.75 -17.31 -9.64
C ALA A 51 -9.68 -16.64 -10.51
N ARG A 52 -10.10 -15.96 -11.58
CA ARG A 52 -9.21 -15.29 -12.52
C ARG A 52 -8.46 -14.13 -11.87
N ALA A 53 -9.17 -13.21 -11.21
CA ALA A 53 -8.53 -12.07 -10.56
C ALA A 53 -7.78 -12.51 -9.29
N SER A 54 -8.33 -13.45 -8.51
CA SER A 54 -7.67 -14.04 -7.34
C SER A 54 -6.33 -14.69 -7.67
N ARG A 55 -6.26 -15.53 -8.72
CA ARG A 55 -4.97 -16.09 -9.17
C ARG A 55 -4.02 -15.00 -9.63
N ARG A 56 -4.51 -14.03 -10.42
CA ARG A 56 -3.68 -12.94 -10.95
C ARG A 56 -3.04 -12.12 -9.83
N ILE A 57 -3.78 -11.75 -8.80
CA ILE A 57 -3.24 -10.93 -7.70
C ILE A 57 -2.27 -11.75 -6.83
N ALA A 58 -2.57 -13.03 -6.57
CA ALA A 58 -1.65 -13.92 -5.87
C ALA A 58 -0.35 -14.12 -6.65
N GLU A 59 -0.41 -14.40 -7.96
CA GLU A 59 0.77 -14.51 -8.82
C GLU A 59 1.62 -13.23 -8.77
N TYR A 60 0.95 -12.07 -8.86
CA TYR A 60 1.64 -10.79 -8.75
C TYR A 60 2.34 -10.62 -7.39
N ALA A 61 1.67 -10.96 -6.28
CA ALA A 61 2.24 -10.86 -4.94
C ALA A 61 3.50 -11.74 -4.77
N PHE A 62 3.46 -13.00 -5.23
CA PHE A 62 4.60 -13.90 -5.17
C PHE A 62 5.75 -13.49 -6.11
N GLN A 63 5.44 -13.00 -7.32
CA GLN A 63 6.44 -12.47 -8.23
C GLN A 63 7.13 -11.21 -7.67
N LEU A 64 6.33 -10.31 -7.07
CA LEU A 64 6.83 -9.13 -6.38
C LEU A 64 7.73 -9.54 -5.22
N ALA A 65 7.27 -10.45 -4.35
CA ALA A 65 8.05 -10.95 -3.24
C ALA A 65 9.40 -11.50 -3.70
N ARG A 66 9.43 -12.32 -4.76
CA ARG A 66 10.67 -12.83 -5.35
C ARG A 66 11.60 -11.72 -5.87
N ARG A 67 11.05 -10.73 -6.59
CA ARG A 67 11.82 -9.63 -7.18
C ARG A 67 12.45 -8.73 -6.11
N GLU A 68 11.68 -8.42 -5.08
CA GLU A 68 12.08 -7.57 -3.96
C GLU A 68 12.80 -8.36 -2.85
N ARG A 69 13.13 -9.65 -3.09
CA ARG A 69 13.82 -10.56 -2.16
C ARG A 69 13.13 -10.68 -0.79
N ARG A 70 11.81 -10.57 -0.79
CA ARG A 70 10.94 -10.84 0.37
C ARG A 70 10.86 -12.33 0.64
N ARG A 71 10.62 -12.69 1.91
CA ARG A 71 10.67 -14.07 2.40
C ARG A 71 9.29 -14.64 2.67
N LYS A 72 8.28 -13.78 2.86
CA LYS A 72 6.95 -14.20 3.29
C LYS A 72 5.83 -13.46 2.56
N VAL A 73 4.80 -14.21 2.19
CA VAL A 73 3.52 -13.70 1.66
C VAL A 73 2.40 -14.19 2.59
N VAL A 74 1.58 -13.28 3.08
CA VAL A 74 0.43 -13.57 3.95
C VAL A 74 -0.86 -13.21 3.21
N ALA A 75 -1.73 -14.19 2.99
CA ALA A 75 -3.08 -13.94 2.46
C ALA A 75 -4.02 -13.55 3.60
N ILE A 76 -4.63 -12.38 3.50
CA ILE A 76 -5.55 -11.86 4.51
C ILE A 76 -6.98 -12.02 4.02
N HIS A 77 -7.85 -12.59 4.87
CA HIS A 77 -9.19 -13.02 4.49
C HIS A 77 -10.19 -12.96 5.64
N LYS A 78 -11.45 -13.29 5.37
CA LYS A 78 -12.49 -13.60 6.37
C LYS A 78 -13.31 -14.84 5.95
N ALA A 79 -12.64 -15.81 5.32
CA ALA A 79 -13.20 -17.11 4.91
C ALA A 79 -13.86 -17.96 6.01
N ASN A 80 -13.67 -17.62 7.30
CA ASN A 80 -14.45 -18.23 8.39
C ASN A 80 -15.92 -17.79 8.37
N ILE A 81 -16.22 -16.61 7.80
CA ILE A 81 -17.57 -16.10 7.58
C ILE A 81 -17.97 -16.27 6.11
N MET A 82 -17.16 -15.73 5.18
CA MET A 82 -17.41 -15.78 3.74
C MET A 82 -16.77 -17.02 3.12
N LYS A 83 -17.36 -18.18 3.40
CA LYS A 83 -16.78 -19.49 3.06
C LYS A 83 -16.54 -19.70 1.56
N LEU A 84 -17.39 -19.12 0.70
CA LEU A 84 -17.30 -19.31 -0.75
C LEU A 84 -16.42 -18.26 -1.43
N SER A 85 -16.68 -16.97 -1.23
CA SER A 85 -15.94 -15.88 -1.87
C SER A 85 -14.47 -15.85 -1.42
N ASP A 86 -14.21 -15.61 -0.13
CA ASP A 86 -12.86 -15.59 0.41
C ASP A 86 -12.21 -16.98 0.36
N GLY A 87 -13.01 -18.05 0.46
CA GLY A 87 -12.53 -19.41 0.27
C GLY A 87 -11.97 -19.64 -1.13
N LEU A 88 -12.61 -19.09 -2.16
CA LEU A 88 -12.10 -19.13 -3.54
C LEU A 88 -10.80 -18.33 -3.69
N PHE A 89 -10.71 -17.15 -3.07
CA PHE A 89 -9.49 -16.35 -3.05
C PHE A 89 -8.32 -17.12 -2.42
N LEU A 90 -8.54 -17.73 -1.23
CA LEU A 90 -7.53 -18.54 -0.56
C LEU A 90 -7.13 -19.78 -1.37
N ALA A 91 -8.10 -20.49 -1.97
CA ALA A 91 -7.81 -21.64 -2.82
C ALA A 91 -6.88 -21.25 -3.99
N CYS A 92 -7.12 -20.10 -4.61
CA CYS A 92 -6.25 -19.56 -5.66
C CYS A 92 -4.86 -19.18 -5.13
N ALA A 93 -4.78 -18.51 -3.98
CA ALA A 93 -3.51 -18.13 -3.35
C ALA A 93 -2.66 -19.35 -2.98
N ARG A 94 -3.26 -20.39 -2.38
CA ARG A 94 -2.62 -21.68 -2.08
C ARG A 94 -2.05 -22.34 -3.34
N GLN A 95 -2.83 -22.40 -4.42
CA GLN A 95 -2.38 -22.97 -5.70
C GLN A 95 -1.16 -22.24 -6.26
N VAL A 96 -1.14 -20.90 -6.18
CA VAL A 96 0.02 -20.11 -6.60
C VAL A 96 1.22 -20.37 -5.69
N ALA A 97 1.02 -20.43 -4.37
CA ALA A 97 2.09 -20.63 -3.40
C ALA A 97 2.93 -21.88 -3.66
N LEU A 98 2.32 -22.97 -4.15
CA LEU A 98 3.01 -24.21 -4.53
C LEU A 98 4.12 -23.99 -5.59
N ARG A 99 4.01 -22.95 -6.42
CA ARG A 99 5.00 -22.59 -7.45
C ARG A 99 6.18 -21.79 -6.91
N TYR A 100 6.14 -21.39 -5.63
CA TYR A 100 7.14 -20.55 -4.97
C TYR A 100 7.61 -21.14 -3.63
N PRO A 101 8.19 -22.35 -3.60
CA PRO A 101 8.50 -23.07 -2.36
C PRO A 101 9.52 -22.36 -1.44
N ARG A 102 10.26 -21.36 -1.95
CA ARG A 102 11.21 -20.55 -1.16
C ARG A 102 10.57 -19.37 -0.44
N ILE A 103 9.30 -19.06 -0.71
CA ILE A 103 8.57 -17.98 -0.07
C ILE A 103 7.59 -18.61 0.91
N LYS A 104 7.71 -18.28 2.19
CA LYS A 104 6.77 -18.75 3.22
C LYS A 104 5.38 -18.20 2.92
N TYR A 105 4.38 -19.07 2.86
CA TYR A 105 2.98 -18.69 2.72
C TYR A 105 2.26 -18.87 4.05
N GLU A 106 1.51 -17.85 4.45
CA GLU A 106 0.67 -17.84 5.66
C GLU A 106 -0.72 -17.29 5.32
N GLU A 107 -1.70 -17.61 6.16
CA GLU A 107 -3.07 -17.12 6.05
C GLU A 107 -3.50 -16.52 7.38
N LEU A 108 -4.19 -15.39 7.34
CA LEU A 108 -4.63 -14.71 8.55
C LEU A 108 -6.01 -14.09 8.34
N ILE A 109 -6.88 -14.27 9.33
CA ILE A 109 -8.17 -13.57 9.33
C ILE A 109 -7.96 -12.06 9.54
N VAL A 110 -8.72 -11.23 8.82
CA VAL A 110 -8.48 -9.78 8.69
C VAL A 110 -8.56 -9.02 10.01
N ASP A 111 -9.44 -9.42 10.92
CA ASP A 111 -9.52 -8.87 12.27
C ASP A 111 -8.27 -9.17 13.10
N ASN A 112 -7.78 -10.42 13.06
CA ASN A 112 -6.52 -10.77 13.70
C ASN A 112 -5.34 -10.03 13.01
N ALA A 113 -5.35 -9.91 11.69
CA ALA A 113 -4.34 -9.16 10.95
C ALA A 113 -4.24 -7.71 11.43
N CYS A 114 -5.37 -7.01 11.54
CA CYS A 114 -5.42 -5.65 12.08
C CYS A 114 -4.88 -5.59 13.52
N MET A 115 -5.28 -6.53 14.40
CA MET A 115 -4.77 -6.60 15.77
C MET A 115 -3.24 -6.81 15.81
N GLN A 116 -2.71 -7.69 14.96
CA GLN A 116 -1.26 -7.93 14.92
C GLN A 116 -0.49 -6.75 14.32
N LEU A 117 -1.05 -6.06 13.32
CA LEU A 117 -0.42 -4.90 12.69
C LEU A 117 -0.22 -3.74 13.67
N VAL A 118 -1.12 -3.55 14.63
CA VAL A 118 -0.96 -2.51 15.67
C VAL A 118 -0.17 -2.98 16.89
N ARG A 119 0.25 -4.25 16.94
CA ARG A 119 1.05 -4.81 18.04
C ARG A 119 2.49 -5.12 17.64
N ARG A 120 2.67 -5.72 16.47
CA ARG A 120 3.95 -6.24 15.96
C ARG A 120 4.03 -6.14 14.42
N PRO A 121 3.95 -4.92 13.85
CA PRO A 121 3.93 -4.74 12.39
C PRO A 121 5.22 -5.18 11.68
N ALA A 122 6.36 -5.17 12.38
CA ALA A 122 7.66 -5.55 11.82
C ALA A 122 7.77 -7.06 11.46
N GLU A 123 6.82 -7.89 11.90
CA GLU A 123 6.80 -9.32 11.57
C GLU A 123 6.10 -9.63 10.23
N PHE A 124 5.45 -8.64 9.63
CA PHE A 124 4.84 -8.76 8.32
C PHE A 124 5.82 -8.43 7.20
N ASP A 125 5.57 -8.99 6.03
CA ASP A 125 6.42 -8.81 4.84
C ASP A 125 5.53 -8.44 3.65
N VAL A 126 5.10 -9.38 2.81
CA VAL A 126 4.09 -9.10 1.76
C VAL A 126 2.71 -9.53 2.23
N LEU A 127 1.73 -8.63 2.15
CA LEU A 127 0.32 -8.92 2.42
C LEU A 127 -0.43 -8.95 1.09
N VAL A 128 -1.19 -10.01 0.81
CA VAL A 128 -2.08 -10.09 -0.34
C VAL A 128 -3.53 -10.17 0.12
N LEU A 129 -4.37 -9.29 -0.43
CA LEU A 129 -5.76 -9.13 0.04
C LEU A 129 -6.70 -8.89 -1.14
N GLU A 130 -7.97 -9.25 -0.91
CA GLU A 130 -9.11 -8.79 -1.71
C GLU A 130 -9.30 -7.26 -1.57
N ASN A 131 -10.18 -6.69 -2.38
CA ASN A 131 -10.22 -5.25 -2.62
C ASN A 131 -10.54 -4.42 -1.37
N LEU A 132 -11.66 -4.70 -0.68
CA LEU A 132 -12.08 -3.93 0.50
C LEU A 132 -11.09 -4.09 1.66
N TYR A 133 -10.60 -5.31 1.91
CA TYR A 133 -9.62 -5.52 2.99
C TYR A 133 -8.29 -4.83 2.67
N GLY A 134 -7.85 -4.93 1.42
CA GLY A 134 -6.64 -4.26 0.96
C GLY A 134 -6.72 -2.75 1.13
N ASP A 135 -7.90 -2.16 0.92
CA ASP A 135 -8.14 -0.74 1.16
C ASP A 135 -7.87 -0.35 2.61
N ILE A 136 -8.64 -0.95 3.53
CA ILE A 136 -8.58 -0.68 4.97
C ILE A 136 -7.19 -0.96 5.53
N VAL A 137 -6.63 -2.14 5.24
CA VAL A 137 -5.33 -2.57 5.79
C VAL A 137 -4.21 -1.68 5.28
N SER A 138 -4.29 -1.21 4.03
CA SER A 138 -3.23 -0.36 3.51
C SER A 138 -3.21 1.04 4.14
N ASP A 139 -4.36 1.61 4.45
CA ASP A 139 -4.47 2.88 5.17
C ASP A 139 -4.07 2.72 6.64
N LEU A 140 -4.45 1.62 7.29
CA LEU A 140 -3.95 1.25 8.61
C LEU A 140 -2.41 1.22 8.62
N CYS A 141 -1.80 0.51 7.67
CA CYS A 141 -0.34 0.43 7.57
C CYS A 141 0.30 1.80 7.34
N ALA A 142 -0.31 2.67 6.53
CA ALA A 142 0.18 4.03 6.34
C ALA A 142 0.21 4.82 7.66
N GLY A 143 -0.82 4.68 8.50
CA GLY A 143 -0.86 5.25 9.84
C GLY A 143 0.30 4.81 10.74
N LEU A 144 0.80 3.57 10.58
CA LEU A 144 1.93 3.06 11.37
C LEU A 144 3.26 3.77 11.08
N VAL A 145 3.42 4.35 9.89
CA VAL A 145 4.70 4.91 9.42
C VAL A 145 4.69 6.43 9.24
N GLY A 146 3.69 7.12 9.80
CA GLY A 146 3.58 8.58 9.77
C GLY A 146 2.47 9.14 8.87
N GLY A 147 1.64 8.28 8.28
CA GLY A 147 0.41 8.66 7.59
C GLY A 147 0.50 8.64 6.06
N LEU A 148 -0.64 8.93 5.42
CA LEU A 148 -0.84 8.83 3.97
C LEU A 148 0.05 9.78 3.16
N GLY A 149 0.53 10.89 3.75
CA GLY A 149 1.43 11.86 3.11
C GLY A 149 2.81 11.31 2.75
N LEU A 150 3.17 10.12 3.24
CA LEU A 150 4.47 9.49 3.02
C LEU A 150 4.43 8.22 2.17
N VAL A 151 3.26 7.63 1.97
CA VAL A 151 3.12 6.30 1.35
C VAL A 151 2.84 6.45 -0.15
N PRO A 152 3.72 5.94 -1.03
CA PRO A 152 3.48 5.99 -2.47
C PRO A 152 2.62 4.81 -2.94
N GLY A 153 1.79 5.04 -3.96
CA GLY A 153 0.90 4.04 -4.55
C GLY A 153 1.28 3.66 -5.99
N ALA A 154 0.94 2.45 -6.39
CA ALA A 154 1.01 2.00 -7.78
C ALA A 154 -0.12 1.02 -8.13
N ASN A 155 -0.82 1.30 -9.23
CA ASN A 155 -1.77 0.38 -9.86
C ASN A 155 -1.13 -0.20 -11.10
N VAL A 156 -0.81 -1.49 -11.07
CA VAL A 156 -0.11 -2.18 -12.15
C VAL A 156 -1.06 -3.16 -12.82
N GLY A 157 -1.33 -2.94 -14.10
CA GLY A 157 -2.03 -3.86 -14.98
C GLY A 157 -1.07 -4.57 -15.94
N LYS A 158 -1.62 -5.41 -16.83
CA LYS A 158 -0.82 -6.13 -17.83
C LYS A 158 -0.18 -5.21 -18.89
N ARG A 159 -0.86 -4.12 -19.24
CA ARG A 159 -0.48 -3.21 -20.34
C ARG A 159 -0.20 -1.78 -19.88
N HIS A 160 -0.71 -1.41 -18.71
CA HIS A 160 -0.68 -0.04 -18.20
C HIS A 160 -0.27 -0.05 -16.74
N ALA A 161 0.36 1.03 -16.29
CA ALA A 161 0.66 1.28 -14.90
C ALA A 161 0.32 2.75 -14.57
N LEU A 162 -0.32 2.95 -13.43
CA LEU A 162 -0.65 4.26 -12.86
C LEU A 162 0.07 4.40 -11.51
N PHE A 163 0.69 5.55 -11.27
CA PHE A 163 1.41 5.85 -10.03
C PHE A 163 0.77 7.08 -9.40
N GLU A 164 0.39 6.98 -8.13
CA GLU A 164 -0.40 7.99 -7.44
C GLU A 164 -0.06 8.04 -5.96
N ALA A 165 -0.23 9.21 -5.35
CA ALA A 165 -0.27 9.29 -3.89
C ALA A 165 -1.55 8.62 -3.38
N VAL A 166 -1.49 8.01 -2.19
CA VAL A 166 -2.63 7.29 -1.61
C VAL A 166 -3.58 8.18 -0.82
N HIS A 167 -3.18 9.41 -0.49
CA HIS A 167 -4.02 10.33 0.27
C HIS A 167 -5.15 10.92 -0.59
N GLY A 168 -6.21 11.40 0.07
CA GLY A 168 -7.32 12.09 -0.56
C GLY A 168 -6.97 13.50 -1.06
N THR A 169 -8.00 14.24 -1.48
CA THR A 169 -7.89 15.56 -2.11
C THR A 169 -7.53 16.70 -1.16
N ALA A 170 -7.73 16.51 0.15
CA ALA A 170 -7.49 17.50 1.22
C ALA A 170 -8.00 18.93 0.87
N PRO A 171 -9.32 19.11 0.65
CA PRO A 171 -9.88 20.38 0.17
C PRO A 171 -9.65 21.57 1.12
N ASP A 172 -9.55 21.29 2.41
CA ASP A 172 -9.33 22.26 3.48
C ASP A 172 -7.96 22.97 3.38
N ILE A 173 -6.97 22.36 2.71
CA ILE A 173 -5.62 22.92 2.51
C ILE A 173 -5.28 23.19 1.04
N ALA A 174 -6.20 22.93 0.11
CA ALA A 174 -6.00 23.17 -1.32
C ALA A 174 -5.65 24.64 -1.60
N GLY A 175 -4.61 24.86 -2.41
CA GLY A 175 -4.12 26.21 -2.74
C GLY A 175 -3.37 26.94 -1.62
N LYS A 176 -3.22 26.37 -0.43
CA LYS A 176 -2.63 27.05 0.74
C LYS A 176 -1.12 26.83 0.91
N ASN A 177 -0.47 26.09 0.01
CA ASN A 177 0.96 25.73 0.11
C ASN A 177 1.32 24.97 1.41
N LEU A 178 0.39 24.16 1.93
CA LEU A 178 0.53 23.41 3.19
C LEU A 178 0.68 21.90 2.99
N ALA A 179 0.36 21.38 1.80
CA ALA A 179 0.36 19.96 1.52
C ALA A 179 1.77 19.36 1.60
N ASN A 180 1.86 18.12 2.08
CA ASN A 180 3.09 17.33 2.02
C ASN A 180 3.24 16.70 0.63
N PRO A 181 4.27 17.08 -0.17
CA PRO A 181 4.41 16.58 -1.53
C PRO A 181 5.09 15.19 -1.61
N LEU A 182 5.52 14.62 -0.48
CA LEU A 182 6.43 13.46 -0.48
C LEU A 182 5.81 12.19 -1.08
N ALA A 183 4.56 11.86 -0.76
CA ALA A 183 3.88 10.69 -1.36
C ALA A 183 3.78 10.79 -2.90
N ALA A 184 3.44 11.97 -3.42
CA ALA A 184 3.36 12.19 -4.87
C ALA A 184 4.75 12.09 -5.53
N ILE A 185 5.77 12.71 -4.94
CA ILE A 185 7.16 12.65 -5.43
C ILE A 185 7.68 11.20 -5.41
N MET A 186 7.45 10.46 -4.33
CA MET A 186 7.84 9.05 -4.22
C MET A 186 7.08 8.15 -5.20
N SER A 187 5.84 8.51 -5.57
CA SER A 187 5.09 7.84 -6.63
C SER A 187 5.70 8.12 -8.00
N GLY A 188 6.17 9.34 -8.25
CA GLY A 188 6.99 9.68 -9.42
C GLY A 188 8.30 8.90 -9.48
N ALA A 189 8.99 8.70 -8.34
CA ALA A 189 10.18 7.86 -8.27
C ALA A 189 9.87 6.39 -8.64
N LYS A 190 8.72 5.86 -8.19
CA LYS A 190 8.24 4.53 -8.61
C LYS A 190 7.98 4.44 -10.10
N LEU A 191 7.38 5.47 -10.71
CA LEU A 191 7.18 5.55 -12.16
C LEU A 191 8.53 5.48 -12.88
N LEU A 192 9.50 6.31 -12.48
CA LEU A 192 10.85 6.31 -13.06
C LEU A 192 11.48 4.91 -12.99
N ARG A 193 11.38 4.25 -11.83
CA ARG A 193 11.86 2.88 -11.66
C ARG A 193 11.16 1.90 -12.60
N HIS A 194 9.84 2.04 -12.80
CA HIS A 194 9.05 1.19 -13.69
C HIS A 194 9.45 1.33 -15.17
N VAL A 195 9.76 2.55 -15.62
CA VAL A 195 10.21 2.82 -17.01
C VAL A 195 11.72 2.65 -17.22
N GLY A 196 12.42 2.03 -16.27
CA GLY A 196 13.85 1.71 -16.38
C GLY A 196 14.82 2.80 -15.90
N GLN A 197 14.33 3.98 -15.49
CA GLN A 197 15.11 5.12 -15.00
C GLN A 197 15.54 4.95 -13.53
N LYS A 198 16.23 3.83 -13.23
CA LYS A 198 16.59 3.42 -11.85
C LYS A 198 17.50 4.41 -11.13
N GLN A 199 18.43 5.04 -11.85
CA GLN A 199 19.36 6.00 -11.24
C GLN A 199 18.63 7.27 -10.78
N ALA A 200 17.75 7.82 -11.62
CA ALA A 200 16.93 8.99 -11.29
C ALA A 200 15.99 8.69 -10.12
N ALA A 201 15.29 7.55 -10.15
CA ALA A 201 14.46 7.10 -9.04
C ALA A 201 15.25 7.01 -7.72
N GLY A 202 16.44 6.39 -7.75
CA GLY A 202 17.29 6.25 -6.58
C GLY A 202 17.80 7.60 -6.04
N ARG A 203 18.06 8.60 -6.89
CA ARG A 203 18.43 9.95 -6.45
C ARG A 203 17.29 10.61 -5.67
N ILE A 204 16.06 10.53 -6.17
CA ILE A 204 14.87 11.08 -5.50
C ILE A 204 14.63 10.38 -4.17
N GLU A 205 14.63 9.04 -4.14
CA GLU A 205 14.43 8.25 -2.92
C GLU A 205 15.46 8.61 -1.83
N ARG A 206 16.75 8.70 -2.20
CA ARG A 206 17.82 9.10 -1.27
C ARG A 206 17.68 10.55 -0.80
N ALA A 207 17.27 11.47 -1.67
CA ALA A 207 17.05 12.86 -1.29
C ALA A 207 15.92 12.99 -0.26
N VAL A 208 14.81 12.27 -0.45
CA VAL A 208 13.69 12.20 0.52
C VAL A 208 14.17 11.65 1.86
N GLU A 209 14.90 10.53 1.85
CA GLU A 209 15.45 9.96 3.09
C GLU A 209 16.42 10.91 3.80
N ARG A 210 17.28 11.62 3.05
CA ARG A 210 18.19 12.63 3.61
C ARG A 210 17.42 13.80 4.24
N LEU A 211 16.41 14.33 3.55
CA LEU A 211 15.60 15.44 4.03
C LEU A 211 14.91 15.08 5.36
N LEU A 212 14.25 13.92 5.41
CA LEU A 212 13.54 13.46 6.60
C LEU A 212 14.49 13.20 7.77
N ARG A 213 15.66 12.60 7.50
CA ARG A 213 16.73 12.36 8.48
C ARG A 213 17.29 13.65 9.09
N GLN A 214 17.51 14.68 8.28
CA GLN A 214 17.95 16.00 8.77
C GLN A 214 16.89 16.65 9.66
N GLY A 215 15.61 16.43 9.35
CA GLY A 215 14.50 16.82 10.18
C GLY A 215 14.18 18.31 10.29
N ARG A 216 14.92 19.16 9.57
CA ARG A 216 14.77 20.63 9.61
C ARG A 216 13.56 21.13 8.82
N VAL A 217 13.22 20.48 7.70
CA VAL A 217 12.13 20.90 6.81
C VAL A 217 11.05 19.82 6.80
N ARG A 218 9.95 20.07 7.52
CA ARG A 218 8.82 19.15 7.68
C ARG A 218 7.50 19.89 7.61
N THR A 219 6.54 19.35 6.88
CA THR A 219 5.17 19.82 6.84
C THR A 219 4.42 19.50 8.14
N ARG A 220 3.22 20.08 8.30
CA ARG A 220 2.43 20.01 9.53
C ARG A 220 1.98 18.60 9.90
N ASP A 221 1.63 17.79 8.92
CA ASP A 221 1.27 16.36 9.08
C ASP A 221 2.43 15.53 9.67
N LEU A 222 3.67 15.99 9.49
CA LEU A 222 4.87 15.39 10.09
C LEU A 222 5.33 16.11 11.38
N GLY A 223 4.47 16.96 11.96
CA GLY A 223 4.75 17.74 13.17
C GLY A 223 5.63 18.98 12.96
N GLY A 224 5.84 19.41 11.72
CA GLY A 224 6.65 20.59 11.39
C GLY A 224 5.83 21.83 11.03
N ARG A 225 6.50 22.84 10.46
CA ARG A 225 5.91 24.13 10.04
C ARG A 225 6.25 24.53 8.60
N ALA A 226 6.98 23.68 7.87
CA ALA A 226 7.39 23.96 6.51
C ALA A 226 6.21 23.92 5.54
N THR A 227 6.32 24.70 4.47
CA THR A 227 5.37 24.73 3.36
C THR A 227 5.70 23.67 2.32
N THR A 228 4.78 23.41 1.38
CA THR A 228 5.02 22.53 0.23
C THR A 228 6.28 22.99 -0.53
N ARG A 229 6.38 24.30 -0.83
CA ARG A 229 7.54 24.88 -1.53
C ARG A 229 8.86 24.64 -0.78
N ALA A 230 8.90 24.87 0.54
CA ALA A 230 10.11 24.68 1.32
C ALA A 230 10.59 23.22 1.29
N VAL A 231 9.66 22.26 1.38
CA VAL A 231 9.98 20.83 1.23
C VAL A 231 10.54 20.54 -0.17
N THR A 232 9.91 21.07 -1.22
CA THR A 232 10.36 20.89 -2.61
C THR A 232 11.76 21.46 -2.85
N GLU A 233 12.03 22.69 -2.42
CA GLU A 233 13.35 23.32 -2.54
C GLU A 233 14.43 22.53 -1.77
N GLY A 234 14.10 22.09 -0.55
CA GLY A 234 14.99 21.24 0.25
C GLY A 234 15.32 19.92 -0.45
N LEU A 235 14.36 19.31 -1.14
CA LEU A 235 14.60 18.10 -1.93
C LEU A 235 15.51 18.39 -3.13
N ILE A 236 15.25 19.46 -3.88
CA ILE A 236 16.05 19.83 -5.06
C ILE A 236 17.53 20.02 -4.67
N ALA A 237 17.79 20.70 -3.54
CA ALA A 237 19.14 20.89 -3.02
C ALA A 237 19.86 19.58 -2.65
N LEU A 238 19.11 18.49 -2.38
CA LEU A 238 19.63 17.19 -1.99
C LEU A 238 19.74 16.18 -3.16
N LEU A 239 19.36 16.56 -4.39
CA LEU A 239 19.41 15.67 -5.56
C LEU A 239 20.83 15.48 -6.12
N HIS A 240 21.80 16.29 -5.70
CA HIS A 240 23.21 16.19 -6.07
C HIS A 240 23.89 15.00 -5.40
#